data_AF-A0A6V7Y519-F1
#
_entry.id   AF-A0A6V7Y519-F1
#
_cell.length_a   1.000
_cell.length_b   1.000
_cell.length_c   1.000
_cell.angle_alpha   90.00
_cell.angle_beta   90.00
_cell.angle_gamma   90.00
#
_symmetry.space_group_name_H-M   'P 1'
#
loop_
_entity.id
_entity.type
_entity.pdbx_description
1 polymer ?
#
loop_
_entity_poly.entity_id
_entity_poly.type
_entity_poly.pdbx_seq_one_letter_code
_entity_poly.pdbx_strand_id
1 'polypeptide(L)'
;MLLSFWHLFDIVRIIPFVEVIFNRLFSLLTISKTQELALTSLSTIVKLVNSLYVGRKSGRTILRNYIRLHFNSTIGNQTGDCETLHGSICKLIPALFNKYERVSDISSLDIQCLLRQLWFLFDCCTKSMAHWLILSNLIRAPRTYRFPNDQYFCLEELFNSLMEQIIEKHNKYPEECRSANLAMAVFIKYCLSLMDRHQIMKELHSIVRTMDSVGSRNFRIYKFELLHVLTGHEHWIPLCLPLLTDKYGNVMRGDSIIFDGLSSQKPTVKNWRCWWILFQIIFTYFLASLCLT
;
A
#
# COMPACT_ATOMS: atom_id res chain seq x y z
N MET A 1 19.15 -21.88 13.29
CA MET A 1 20.28 -21.56 14.20
C MET A 1 21.04 -20.29 13.81
N LEU A 2 21.32 -20.03 12.52
CA LEU A 2 22.03 -18.80 12.10
C LEU A 2 21.19 -17.50 12.16
N LEU A 3 19.85 -17.60 12.16
CA LEU A 3 18.95 -16.44 12.15
C LEU A 3 18.76 -15.74 13.51
N SER A 4 19.34 -16.26 14.61
CA SER A 4 19.18 -15.69 15.96
C SER A 4 20.36 -14.83 16.44
N PHE A 5 21.48 -14.79 15.70
CA PHE A 5 22.73 -14.13 16.14
C PHE A 5 22.98 -12.73 15.52
N TRP A 6 21.98 -12.14 14.85
CA TRP A 6 22.16 -10.87 14.11
C TRP A 6 22.51 -9.67 14.98
N HIS A 7 22.15 -9.67 16.27
CA HIS A 7 22.50 -8.60 17.20
C HIS A 7 24.01 -8.44 17.42
N LEU A 8 24.82 -9.44 17.06
CA LEU A 8 26.29 -9.43 17.16
C LEU A 8 26.99 -9.00 15.87
N PHE A 9 26.27 -8.83 14.75
CA PHE A 9 26.88 -8.40 13.50
C PHE A 9 26.95 -6.88 13.43
N ASP A 10 28.17 -6.38 13.32
CA ASP A 10 28.44 -4.98 13.07
C ASP A 10 27.82 -4.56 11.71
N ILE A 11 26.86 -3.63 11.75
CA ILE A 11 26.11 -3.13 10.60
C ILE A 11 27.06 -2.67 9.49
N VAL A 12 28.25 -2.16 9.85
CA VAL A 12 29.30 -1.77 8.90
C VAL A 12 29.73 -2.93 7.99
N ARG A 13 29.86 -4.13 8.54
CA ARG A 13 30.32 -5.31 7.79
C ARG A 13 29.25 -5.88 6.87
N ILE A 14 27.98 -5.63 7.17
CA ILE A 14 26.85 -6.12 6.37
C ILE A 14 26.64 -5.29 5.11
N ILE A 15 26.92 -3.98 5.13
CA ILE A 15 26.65 -3.04 4.02
C ILE A 15 27.07 -3.56 2.64
N PRO A 16 28.31 -4.07 2.43
CA PRO A 16 28.75 -4.54 1.11
C PRO A 16 27.92 -5.71 0.58
N PHE A 17 27.25 -6.45 1.46
CA PHE A 17 26.49 -7.66 1.12
C PHE A 17 24.97 -7.44 1.21
N VAL A 18 24.50 -6.23 1.53
CA VAL A 18 23.07 -5.93 1.75
C VAL A 18 22.21 -6.39 0.58
N GLU A 19 22.67 -6.16 -0.65
CA GLU A 19 21.95 -6.53 -1.87
C GLU A 19 21.78 -8.05 -2.00
N VAL A 20 22.87 -8.79 -1.76
CA VAL A 20 22.88 -10.26 -1.82
C VAL A 20 21.99 -10.82 -0.72
N ILE A 21 22.11 -10.29 0.50
CA ILE A 21 21.33 -10.73 1.66
C ILE A 21 19.84 -10.50 1.41
N PHE A 22 19.43 -9.31 1.00
CA PHE A 22 18.01 -9.03 0.75
C PHE A 22 17.46 -9.87 -0.40
N ASN A 23 18.15 -9.96 -1.54
CA ASN A 23 17.66 -10.78 -2.66
C ASN A 23 17.52 -12.26 -2.28
N ARG A 24 18.44 -12.79 -1.46
CA ARG A 24 18.32 -14.17 -0.94
C ARG A 24 17.16 -14.31 0.04
N LEU A 25 16.99 -13.39 0.98
CA LEU A 25 15.87 -13.43 1.93
C LEU A 25 14.51 -13.29 1.22
N PHE A 26 14.40 -12.40 0.24
CA PHE A 26 13.19 -12.25 -0.57
C PHE A 26 12.90 -13.50 -1.42
N SER A 27 13.94 -14.11 -1.99
CA SER A 27 13.79 -15.40 -2.69
C SER A 27 13.34 -16.54 -1.76
N LEU A 28 13.73 -16.52 -0.48
CA LEU A 28 13.23 -17.49 0.49
C LEU A 28 11.73 -17.32 0.75
N LEU A 29 11.16 -16.12 0.63
CA LEU A 29 9.72 -15.92 0.84
C LEU A 29 8.88 -16.70 -0.18
N THR A 30 9.35 -16.82 -1.43
CA THR A 30 8.60 -17.49 -2.51
C THR A 30 8.92 -18.98 -2.64
N ILE A 31 10.12 -19.41 -2.22
CA ILE A 31 10.56 -20.82 -2.34
C ILE A 31 10.22 -21.64 -1.09
N SER A 32 9.99 -20.98 0.05
CA SER A 32 9.71 -21.68 1.31
C SER A 32 8.46 -22.55 1.22
N LYS A 33 8.61 -23.84 1.52
CA LYS A 33 7.48 -24.79 1.61
C LYS A 33 6.68 -24.63 2.90
N THR A 34 7.27 -24.05 3.94
CA THR A 34 6.64 -23.87 5.25
C THR A 34 6.43 -22.39 5.55
N GLN A 35 5.24 -22.05 6.04
CA GLN A 35 4.89 -20.68 6.42
C GLN A 35 5.79 -20.14 7.54
N GLU A 36 6.25 -20.99 8.47
CA GLU A 36 7.15 -20.58 9.55
C GLU A 36 8.51 -20.08 9.06
N LEU A 37 9.08 -20.72 8.03
CA LEU A 37 10.35 -20.31 7.45
C LEU A 37 10.20 -18.98 6.71
N ALA A 38 9.09 -18.80 5.98
CA ALA A 38 8.76 -17.56 5.31
C ALA A 38 8.57 -16.40 6.32
N LEU A 39 7.82 -16.65 7.41
CA LEU A 39 7.64 -15.68 8.50
C LEU A 39 8.95 -15.32 9.20
N THR A 40 9.82 -16.29 9.42
CA THR A 40 11.14 -16.05 10.03
C THR A 40 12.02 -15.23 9.09
N SER A 41 12.00 -15.53 7.79
CA SER A 41 12.72 -14.77 6.77
C SER A 41 12.22 -13.32 6.69
N LEU A 42 10.90 -13.11 6.66
CA LEU A 42 10.30 -11.76 6.69
C LEU A 42 10.66 -11.00 7.97
N SER A 43 10.56 -11.65 9.13
CA SER A 43 10.99 -11.08 10.41
C SER A 43 12.46 -10.62 10.35
N THR A 44 13.35 -11.41 9.76
CA THR A 44 14.75 -11.02 9.61
C THR A 44 14.98 -9.90 8.61
N ILE A 45 14.20 -9.83 7.53
CA ILE A 45 14.20 -8.66 6.62
C ILE A 45 13.84 -7.41 7.42
N VAL A 46 12.74 -7.45 8.19
CA VAL A 46 12.26 -6.31 9.00
C VAL A 46 13.33 -5.87 10.01
N LYS A 47 13.94 -6.81 10.73
CA LYS A 47 14.99 -6.51 11.72
C LYS A 47 16.25 -5.93 11.05
N LEU A 48 16.65 -6.45 9.89
CA LEU A 48 17.80 -5.94 9.14
C LEU A 48 17.53 -4.53 8.59
N VAL A 49 16.36 -4.30 8.01
CA VAL A 49 15.93 -2.98 7.53
C VAL A 49 15.89 -1.99 8.69
N ASN A 50 15.33 -2.39 9.83
CA ASN A 50 15.28 -1.53 11.01
C ASN A 50 16.66 -1.19 11.56
N SER A 51 17.55 -2.19 11.61
CA SER A 51 18.94 -2.02 12.03
C SER A 51 19.68 -1.03 11.11
N LEU A 52 19.53 -1.16 9.78
CA LEU A 52 20.09 -0.21 8.82
C LEU A 52 19.49 1.19 8.96
N TYR A 53 18.17 1.28 9.12
CA TYR A 53 17.43 2.53 9.19
C TYR A 53 17.79 3.35 10.44
N VAL A 54 17.85 2.71 11.60
CA VAL A 54 18.15 3.36 12.89
C VAL A 54 19.66 3.51 13.11
N GLY A 55 20.45 2.52 12.71
CA GLY A 55 21.89 2.47 13.00
C GLY A 55 22.76 3.46 12.22
N ARG A 56 22.23 4.11 11.17
CA ARG A 56 22.99 5.10 10.37
C ARG A 56 22.13 6.19 9.77
N LYS A 57 22.68 7.42 9.72
CA LYS A 57 22.10 8.56 8.98
C LYS A 57 21.86 8.25 7.49
N SER A 58 22.76 7.48 6.86
CA SER A 58 22.65 7.07 5.45
C SER A 58 21.81 5.82 5.20
N GLY A 59 21.28 5.16 6.25
CA GLY A 59 20.56 3.89 6.15
C GLY A 59 19.36 3.93 5.21
N ARG A 60 18.56 5.01 5.31
CA ARG A 60 17.42 5.24 4.41
C ARG A 60 17.83 5.33 2.94
N THR A 61 18.97 5.97 2.65
CA THR A 61 19.50 6.09 1.30
C THR A 61 19.98 4.74 0.77
N ILE A 62 20.65 3.94 1.59
CA ILE A 62 21.09 2.58 1.23
C ILE A 62 19.89 1.71 0.87
N LEU A 63 18.85 1.71 1.70
CA LEU A 63 17.62 0.94 1.48
C LEU A 63 16.89 1.39 0.21
N ARG A 64 16.79 2.70 -0.04
CA ARG A 64 16.21 3.25 -1.28
C ARG A 64 17.04 2.89 -2.52
N ASN A 65 18.36 2.93 -2.42
CA ASN A 65 19.25 2.52 -3.52
C ASN A 65 19.10 1.04 -3.82
N TYR A 66 19.02 0.18 -2.80
CA TYR A 66 18.70 -1.23 -2.98
C TYR A 66 17.39 -1.42 -3.74
N ILE A 67 16.29 -0.81 -3.28
CA ILE A 67 14.99 -0.90 -3.95
C ILE A 67 15.11 -0.43 -5.40
N ARG A 68 15.80 0.69 -5.65
CA ARG A 68 15.90 1.29 -6.99
C ARG A 68 16.73 0.45 -7.95
N LEU A 69 17.92 0.03 -7.54
CA LEU A 69 18.97 -0.50 -8.42
C LEU A 69 19.15 -2.02 -8.35
N HIS A 70 18.92 -2.63 -7.19
CA HIS A 70 19.36 -4.02 -6.93
C HIS A 70 18.22 -5.00 -6.62
N PHE A 71 17.02 -4.49 -6.34
CA PHE A 71 15.86 -5.34 -6.08
C PHE A 71 15.49 -6.19 -7.28
N ASN A 72 15.48 -7.51 -7.09
CA ASN A 72 15.11 -8.47 -8.11
C ASN A 72 14.03 -9.45 -7.61
N SER A 73 12.91 -9.52 -8.33
CA SER A 73 11.78 -10.43 -8.05
C SER A 73 11.71 -11.63 -9.00
N THR A 74 12.67 -11.82 -9.92
CA THR A 74 12.57 -12.77 -11.04
C THR A 74 12.78 -14.25 -10.68
N ILE A 75 13.12 -14.57 -9.44
CA ILE A 75 13.56 -15.92 -9.07
C ILE A 75 12.37 -16.88 -8.86
N GLY A 76 11.13 -16.36 -8.73
CA GLY A 76 9.94 -17.18 -8.44
C GLY A 76 8.97 -17.46 -9.60
N ASN A 77 9.13 -16.87 -10.80
CA ASN A 77 8.05 -16.89 -11.82
C ASN A 77 8.33 -17.76 -13.06
N GLN A 78 9.36 -18.61 -13.06
CA GLN A 78 9.68 -19.42 -14.24
C GLN A 78 8.83 -20.70 -14.34
N THR A 79 8.16 -21.08 -13.26
CA THR A 79 7.18 -22.17 -13.21
C THR A 79 5.91 -21.61 -12.58
N GLY A 80 4.76 -21.76 -13.24
CA GLY A 80 3.47 -21.19 -12.80
C GLY A 80 2.97 -21.63 -11.42
N ASP A 81 3.69 -22.53 -10.74
CA ASP A 81 3.35 -23.11 -9.44
C ASP A 81 3.93 -22.36 -8.24
N CYS A 82 4.79 -21.36 -8.46
CA CYS A 82 5.44 -20.63 -7.36
C CYS A 82 4.70 -19.35 -7.01
N GLU A 83 4.56 -19.08 -5.71
CA GLU A 83 3.88 -17.89 -5.20
C GLU A 83 4.64 -16.62 -5.62
N THR A 84 3.90 -15.59 -6.06
CA THR A 84 4.51 -14.32 -6.43
C THR A 84 5.01 -13.59 -5.18
N LEU A 85 6.16 -12.91 -5.27
CA LEU A 85 6.74 -12.21 -4.11
C LEU A 85 5.79 -11.17 -3.51
N HIS A 86 5.07 -10.40 -4.33
CA HIS A 86 4.06 -9.45 -3.86
C HIS A 86 2.89 -10.16 -3.16
N GLY A 87 2.45 -11.31 -3.65
CA GLY A 87 1.45 -12.15 -2.99
C GLY A 87 1.94 -12.65 -1.62
N SER A 88 3.15 -13.21 -1.57
CA SER A 88 3.78 -13.65 -0.31
C SER A 88 3.92 -12.50 0.68
N ILE A 89 4.35 -11.30 0.25
CA ILE A 89 4.46 -10.14 1.16
C ILE A 89 3.09 -9.76 1.74
N CYS A 90 2.05 -9.67 0.89
CA CYS A 90 0.70 -9.31 1.35
C CYS A 90 0.14 -10.33 2.35
N LYS A 91 0.39 -11.63 2.15
CA LYS A 91 -0.06 -12.69 3.08
C LYS A 91 0.76 -12.77 4.36
N LEU A 92 2.08 -12.58 4.25
CA LEU A 92 2.99 -12.79 5.38
C LEU A 92 2.98 -11.62 6.37
N ILE A 93 2.67 -10.39 5.96
CA ILE A 93 2.62 -9.25 6.90
C ILE A 93 1.52 -9.45 7.97
N PRO A 94 0.25 -9.74 7.63
CA PRO A 94 -0.79 -10.06 8.62
C PRO A 94 -0.42 -11.26 9.49
N ALA A 95 0.09 -12.34 8.87
CA ALA A 95 0.52 -13.52 9.61
C ALA A 95 1.70 -13.21 10.57
N LEU A 96 2.55 -12.24 10.24
CA LEU A 96 3.64 -11.79 11.10
C LEU A 96 3.14 -10.97 12.30
N PHE A 97 2.13 -10.11 12.11
CA PHE A 97 1.45 -9.44 13.23
C PHE A 97 0.85 -10.48 14.20
N ASN A 98 0.08 -11.43 13.67
CA ASN A 98 -0.52 -12.51 14.46
C ASN A 98 0.54 -13.35 15.20
N LYS A 99 1.69 -13.60 14.57
CA LYS A 99 2.80 -14.31 15.21
C LYS A 99 3.38 -13.51 16.38
N TYR A 100 3.58 -12.20 16.22
CA TYR A 100 4.13 -11.38 17.28
C TYR A 100 3.17 -11.25 18.46
N GLU A 101 1.87 -11.11 18.24
CA GLU A 101 0.90 -11.01 19.35
C GLU A 101 0.85 -12.24 20.26
N ARG A 102 1.13 -13.43 19.72
CA ARG A 102 1.12 -14.69 20.49
C ARG A 102 2.34 -14.87 21.40
N VAL A 103 3.40 -14.10 21.20
CA VAL A 103 4.67 -14.22 21.96
C VAL A 103 4.76 -13.02 22.92
N SER A 104 5.02 -13.23 24.21
CA SER A 104 5.05 -12.14 25.22
C SER A 104 6.20 -11.12 25.01
N ASP A 105 6.08 -9.94 25.64
CA ASP A 105 6.96 -8.76 25.80
C ASP A 105 8.04 -8.42 24.74
N ILE A 106 8.87 -9.39 24.33
CA ILE A 106 9.84 -9.28 23.22
C ILE A 106 9.11 -8.93 21.90
N SER A 107 7.85 -9.35 21.75
CA SER A 107 6.98 -9.02 20.61
C SER A 107 6.65 -7.54 20.45
N SER A 108 6.68 -6.76 21.54
CA SER A 108 6.25 -5.37 21.52
C SER A 108 7.21 -4.48 20.72
N LEU A 109 8.50 -4.79 20.75
CA LEU A 109 9.55 -4.15 19.95
C LEU A 109 9.49 -4.62 18.50
N ASP A 110 9.17 -5.90 18.27
CA ASP A 110 9.07 -6.47 16.93
C ASP A 110 7.88 -5.88 16.14
N ILE A 111 6.72 -5.69 16.78
CA ILE A 111 5.56 -4.97 16.20
C ILE A 111 5.93 -3.51 15.89
N GLN A 112 6.58 -2.82 16.82
CA GLN A 112 7.04 -1.44 16.60
C GLN A 112 8.01 -1.35 15.40
N CYS A 113 8.95 -2.29 15.28
CA CYS A 113 9.85 -2.36 14.14
C CYS A 113 9.12 -2.63 12.83
N LEU A 114 8.15 -3.55 12.83
CA LEU A 114 7.35 -3.88 11.66
C LEU A 114 6.58 -2.65 11.18
N LEU A 115 5.80 -2.00 12.05
CA LEU A 115 5.04 -0.78 11.73
C LEU A 115 5.94 0.31 11.14
N ARG A 116 7.11 0.53 11.75
CA ARG A 116 8.08 1.53 11.27
C ARG A 116 8.64 1.21 9.89
N GLN A 117 8.87 -0.06 9.57
CA GLN A 117 9.54 -0.48 8.33
C GLN A 117 8.60 -0.93 7.21
N LEU A 118 7.28 -0.80 7.37
CA LEU A 118 6.29 -1.14 6.32
C LEU A 118 6.55 -0.43 4.99
N TRP A 119 7.03 0.82 5.01
CA TRP A 119 7.37 1.56 3.78
C TRP A 119 8.32 0.79 2.86
N PHE A 120 9.31 0.11 3.43
CA PHE A 120 10.29 -0.66 2.66
C PHE A 120 9.66 -1.91 2.04
N LEU A 121 8.83 -2.62 2.82
CA LEU A 121 8.13 -3.82 2.35
C LEU A 121 7.12 -3.49 1.25
N PHE A 122 6.38 -2.38 1.40
CA PHE A 122 5.43 -1.92 0.39
C PHE A 122 6.11 -1.43 -0.89
N ASP A 123 7.23 -0.70 -0.80
CA ASP A 123 8.01 -0.34 -1.99
C ASP A 123 8.52 -1.59 -2.75
N CYS A 124 9.02 -2.60 -2.01
CA CYS A 124 9.41 -3.88 -2.59
C CYS A 124 8.22 -4.62 -3.23
N CYS A 125 7.06 -4.63 -2.55
CA CYS A 125 5.83 -5.23 -3.03
C CYS A 125 5.36 -4.56 -4.34
N THR A 126 5.28 -3.23 -4.38
CA THR A 126 4.94 -2.46 -5.59
C THR A 126 5.92 -2.75 -6.72
N LYS A 127 7.22 -2.79 -6.46
CA LYS A 127 8.21 -3.11 -7.50
C LYS A 127 8.05 -4.54 -8.02
N SER A 128 7.74 -5.50 -7.15
CA SER A 128 7.42 -6.87 -7.57
C SER A 128 6.13 -6.95 -8.40
N MET A 129 5.08 -6.21 -8.03
CA MET A 129 3.83 -6.13 -8.82
C MET A 129 4.11 -5.59 -10.24
N ALA A 130 4.92 -4.53 -10.34
CA ALA A 130 5.32 -3.96 -11.63
C ALA A 130 6.13 -4.96 -12.48
N HIS A 131 7.12 -5.63 -11.87
CA HIS A 131 7.88 -6.69 -12.55
C HIS A 131 6.98 -7.83 -13.04
N TRP A 132 6.02 -8.28 -12.22
CA TRP A 132 5.09 -9.32 -12.62
C TRP A 132 4.23 -8.90 -13.83
N LEU A 133 3.70 -7.67 -13.84
CA LEU A 133 2.97 -7.15 -15.00
C LEU A 133 3.80 -7.09 -16.28
N ILE A 134 5.10 -6.79 -16.16
CA ILE A 134 6.03 -6.74 -17.30
C ILE A 134 6.33 -8.17 -17.78
N LEU A 135 6.72 -9.07 -16.88
CA LEU A 135 7.11 -10.45 -17.21
C LEU A 135 5.93 -11.26 -17.76
N SER A 136 4.72 -11.04 -17.24
CA SER A 136 3.49 -11.68 -17.71
C SER A 136 2.85 -10.97 -18.92
N ASN A 137 3.46 -9.90 -19.44
CA ASN A 137 2.93 -9.06 -20.53
C ASN A 137 1.52 -8.47 -20.27
N LEU A 138 1.11 -8.35 -19.00
CA LEU A 138 -0.20 -7.85 -18.59
C LEU A 138 -0.24 -6.32 -18.45
N ILE A 139 0.89 -5.63 -18.57
CA ILE A 139 0.94 -4.16 -18.45
C ILE A 139 0.02 -3.44 -19.46
N ARG A 140 -0.18 -4.02 -20.65
CA ARG A 140 -1.09 -3.52 -21.69
C ARG A 140 -2.53 -3.99 -21.54
N ALA A 141 -2.78 -4.99 -20.69
CA ALA A 141 -4.14 -5.47 -20.44
C ALA A 141 -4.99 -4.43 -19.68
N PRO A 142 -6.32 -4.46 -19.82
CA PRO A 142 -7.21 -3.67 -18.98
C PRO A 142 -6.96 -3.98 -17.50
N ARG A 143 -7.00 -2.96 -16.64
CA ARG A 143 -6.64 -3.08 -15.21
C ARG A 143 -7.44 -4.17 -14.47
N THR A 144 -8.68 -4.41 -14.87
CA THR A 144 -9.58 -5.45 -14.34
C THR A 144 -9.03 -6.87 -14.50
N TYR A 145 -8.22 -7.12 -15.52
CA TYR A 145 -7.65 -8.44 -15.84
C TYR A 145 -6.18 -8.54 -15.49
N ARG A 146 -5.61 -7.50 -14.89
CA ARG A 146 -4.18 -7.46 -14.61
C ARG A 146 -3.79 -8.42 -13.52
N PHE A 147 -4.55 -8.55 -12.42
CA PHE A 147 -4.21 -9.38 -11.27
C PHE A 147 -5.32 -10.41 -10.98
N PRO A 148 -4.99 -11.58 -10.43
CA PRO A 148 -5.98 -12.58 -10.01
C PRO A 148 -6.77 -12.11 -8.78
N ASN A 149 -7.96 -12.68 -8.57
CA ASN A 149 -8.84 -12.36 -7.43
C ASN A 149 -8.17 -12.61 -6.08
N ASP A 150 -7.35 -13.66 -5.96
CA ASP A 150 -6.62 -13.99 -4.74
C ASP A 150 -5.70 -12.84 -4.28
N GLN A 151 -5.14 -12.07 -5.23
CA GLN A 151 -4.32 -10.92 -4.91
C GLN A 151 -5.13 -9.79 -4.26
N TYR A 152 -6.38 -9.59 -4.70
CA TYR A 152 -7.27 -8.61 -4.08
C TYR A 152 -7.69 -9.04 -2.67
N PHE A 153 -7.98 -10.32 -2.47
CA PHE A 153 -8.29 -10.86 -1.14
C PHE A 153 -7.11 -10.67 -0.16
N CYS A 154 -5.89 -10.97 -0.59
CA CYS A 154 -4.69 -10.76 0.24
C CYS A 154 -4.46 -9.28 0.58
N LEU A 155 -4.84 -8.35 -0.30
CA LEU A 155 -4.75 -6.91 -0.04
C LEU A 155 -5.81 -6.43 0.95
N GLU A 156 -7.04 -6.92 0.84
CA GLU A 156 -8.12 -6.65 1.79
C GLU A 156 -7.71 -7.12 3.20
N GLU A 157 -7.23 -8.37 3.33
CA GLU A 157 -6.73 -8.90 4.61
C GLU A 157 -5.56 -8.08 5.16
N LEU A 158 -4.61 -7.70 4.29
CA LEU A 158 -3.48 -6.84 4.65
C LEU A 158 -3.93 -5.49 5.22
N PHE A 159 -4.84 -4.80 4.53
CA PHE A 159 -5.30 -3.49 4.97
C PHE A 159 -6.13 -3.55 6.24
N ASN A 160 -7.01 -4.55 6.36
CA ASN A 160 -7.81 -4.74 7.57
C ASN A 160 -6.92 -5.04 8.77
N SER A 161 -6.01 -6.02 8.65
CA SER A 161 -5.05 -6.36 9.71
C SER A 161 -4.18 -5.17 10.09
N LEU A 162 -3.66 -4.42 9.11
CA LEU A 162 -2.85 -3.23 9.41
C LEU A 162 -3.65 -2.14 10.13
N MET A 163 -4.89 -1.91 9.73
CA MET A 163 -5.76 -0.93 10.38
C MET A 163 -6.08 -1.32 11.83
N GLU A 164 -6.35 -2.60 12.10
CA GLU A 164 -6.53 -3.11 13.46
C GLU A 164 -5.29 -2.83 14.32
N GLN A 165 -4.09 -3.13 13.80
CA GLN A 165 -2.83 -2.85 14.48
C GLN A 165 -2.60 -1.36 14.73
N ILE A 166 -2.91 -0.50 13.75
CA ILE A 166 -2.81 0.96 13.93
C ILE A 166 -3.77 1.42 15.04
N ILE A 167 -5.01 0.94 15.06
CA ILE A 167 -6.01 1.31 16.08
C ILE A 167 -5.55 0.90 17.47
N GLU A 168 -5.14 -0.34 17.63
CA GLU A 168 -4.75 -0.90 18.91
C GLU A 168 -3.47 -0.25 19.44
N LYS A 169 -2.47 -0.01 18.58
CA LYS A 169 -1.14 0.42 19.02
C LYS A 169 -0.91 1.93 18.98
N HIS A 170 -1.80 2.75 18.41
CA HIS A 170 -1.52 4.19 18.23
C HIS A 170 -1.25 4.96 19.54
N ASN A 171 -1.84 4.55 20.66
CA ASN A 171 -1.60 5.19 21.96
C ASN A 171 -0.19 4.90 22.49
N LYS A 172 0.36 3.72 22.15
CA LYS A 172 1.68 3.28 22.63
C LYS A 172 2.80 3.69 21.68
N TYR A 173 2.55 3.61 20.37
CA TYR A 173 3.54 3.86 19.32
C TYR A 173 2.99 4.81 18.24
N PRO A 174 2.71 6.09 18.58
CA PRO A 174 2.04 7.02 17.67
C PRO A 174 2.86 7.29 16.39
N GLU A 175 4.18 7.46 16.51
CA GLU A 175 5.05 7.75 15.37
C GLU A 175 5.14 6.57 14.40
N GLU A 176 5.26 5.35 14.91
CA GLU A 176 5.28 4.15 14.07
C GLU A 176 3.93 3.89 13.40
N CYS A 177 2.82 4.12 14.11
CA CYS A 177 1.48 4.01 13.53
C CYS A 177 1.25 5.07 12.44
N ARG A 178 1.72 6.31 12.64
CA ARG A 178 1.67 7.36 11.62
C ARG A 178 2.53 7.01 10.40
N SER A 179 3.74 6.48 10.62
CA SER A 179 4.62 5.99 9.55
C SER A 179 3.97 4.84 8.77
N ALA A 180 3.32 3.90 9.46
CA ALA A 180 2.58 2.81 8.84
C ALA A 180 1.39 3.32 8.01
N ASN A 181 0.63 4.30 8.52
CA ASN A 181 -0.46 4.93 7.78
C ASN A 181 0.03 5.62 6.50
N LEU A 182 1.14 6.37 6.57
CA LEU A 182 1.75 6.99 5.40
C LEU A 182 2.26 5.95 4.38
N ALA A 183 2.90 4.88 4.86
CA ALA A 183 3.35 3.78 4.01
C ALA A 183 2.17 3.12 3.28
N MET A 184 1.07 2.85 4.00
CA MET A 184 -0.17 2.30 3.43
C MET A 184 -0.76 3.25 2.37
N ALA A 185 -0.81 4.55 2.64
CA ALA A 185 -1.32 5.54 1.69
C ALA A 185 -0.51 5.57 0.38
N VAL A 186 0.83 5.54 0.47
CA VAL A 186 1.72 5.46 -0.69
C VAL A 186 1.52 4.15 -1.44
N PHE A 187 1.34 3.03 -0.73
CA PHE A 187 1.09 1.73 -1.36
C PHE A 187 -0.25 1.70 -2.12
N ILE A 188 -1.34 2.18 -1.51
CA ILE A 188 -2.65 2.32 -2.15
C ILE A 188 -2.55 3.19 -3.40
N LYS A 189 -1.81 4.30 -3.35
CA LYS A 189 -1.54 5.17 -4.49
C LYS A 189 -0.93 4.39 -5.67
N TYR A 190 0.03 3.51 -5.42
CA TYR A 190 0.60 2.66 -6.47
C TYR A 190 -0.38 1.57 -6.94
N CYS A 191 -1.15 0.97 -6.05
CA CYS A 191 -2.20 0.01 -6.42
C CYS A 191 -3.24 0.64 -7.37
N LEU A 192 -3.61 1.91 -7.19
CA LEU A 192 -4.50 2.65 -8.10
C LEU A 192 -3.92 2.80 -9.52
N SER A 193 -2.59 2.80 -9.68
CA SER A 193 -1.92 2.82 -10.98
C SER A 193 -1.88 1.44 -11.63
N LEU A 194 -1.61 0.40 -10.83
CA LEU A 194 -1.31 -0.96 -11.31
C LEU A 194 -2.55 -1.85 -11.44
N MET A 195 -3.51 -1.77 -10.52
CA MET A 195 -4.64 -2.71 -10.35
C MET A 195 -6.00 -2.08 -10.72
N ASP A 196 -7.10 -2.85 -10.65
CA ASP A 196 -8.45 -2.31 -10.81
C ASP A 196 -8.76 -1.24 -9.76
N ARG A 197 -8.98 -0.02 -10.24
CA ARG A 197 -9.28 1.14 -9.40
C ARG A 197 -10.54 0.94 -8.58
N HIS A 198 -11.56 0.25 -9.09
CA HIS A 198 -12.82 0.08 -8.36
C HIS A 198 -12.62 -0.74 -7.09
N GLN A 199 -11.84 -1.83 -7.18
CA GLN A 199 -11.52 -2.66 -6.02
C GLN A 199 -10.67 -1.88 -5.01
N ILE A 200 -9.62 -1.19 -5.45
CA ILE A 200 -8.78 -0.40 -4.55
C ILE A 200 -9.54 0.75 -3.89
N MET A 201 -10.48 1.38 -4.61
CA MET A 201 -11.34 2.43 -4.03
C MET A 201 -12.34 1.89 -3.00
N LYS A 202 -12.83 0.65 -3.18
CA LYS A 202 -13.65 -0.02 -2.17
C LYS A 202 -12.86 -0.24 -0.88
N GLU A 203 -11.62 -0.70 -0.98
CA GLU A 203 -10.74 -0.88 0.17
C GLU A 203 -10.41 0.46 0.85
N LEU A 204 -10.11 1.49 0.06
CA LEU A 204 -9.92 2.85 0.58
C LEU A 204 -11.14 3.34 1.36
N HIS A 205 -12.35 3.12 0.83
CA HIS A 205 -13.58 3.50 1.51
C HIS A 205 -13.74 2.76 2.85
N SER A 206 -13.44 1.46 2.88
CA SER A 206 -13.43 0.65 4.11
C SER A 206 -12.47 1.24 5.16
N ILE A 207 -11.22 1.49 4.77
CA ILE A 207 -10.18 2.08 5.63
C ILE A 207 -10.62 3.42 6.21
N VAL A 208 -11.13 4.34 5.38
CA VAL A 208 -11.61 5.66 5.84
C VAL A 208 -12.79 5.54 6.80
N ARG A 209 -13.74 4.64 6.51
CA ARG A 209 -14.89 4.38 7.38
C ARG A 209 -14.45 3.86 8.74
N THR A 210 -13.47 2.96 8.78
CA THR A 210 -12.90 2.44 10.01
C THR A 210 -12.22 3.55 10.82
N MET A 211 -11.43 4.43 10.18
CA MET A 211 -10.85 5.59 10.86
C MET A 211 -11.91 6.52 11.46
N ASP A 212 -13.00 6.78 10.71
CA ASP A 212 -14.10 7.63 11.18
C ASP A 212 -14.82 7.02 12.38
N SER A 213 -15.00 5.69 12.43
CA SER A 213 -15.63 5.01 13.58
C SER A 213 -14.85 5.11 14.88
N VAL A 214 -13.53 5.30 14.83
CA VAL A 214 -12.71 5.48 16.04
C VAL A 214 -12.91 6.87 16.67
N GLY A 215 -13.24 7.88 15.86
CA GLY A 215 -13.62 9.23 16.34
C GLY A 215 -12.51 10.08 16.99
N SER A 216 -11.31 9.53 17.17
CA SER A 216 -10.18 10.24 17.80
C SER A 216 -9.57 11.32 16.90
N ARG A 217 -9.02 12.39 17.52
CA ARG A 217 -8.31 13.47 16.81
C ARG A 217 -7.14 12.93 15.98
N ASN A 218 -6.42 11.93 16.49
CA ASN A 218 -5.28 11.34 15.78
C ASN A 218 -5.71 10.65 14.48
N PHE A 219 -6.85 9.95 14.50
CA PHE A 219 -7.39 9.27 13.32
C PHE A 219 -7.89 10.25 12.26
N ARG A 220 -8.35 11.45 12.65
CA ARG A 220 -8.63 12.53 11.70
C ARG A 220 -7.35 12.98 11.00
N ILE A 221 -6.24 13.15 11.73
CA ILE A 221 -4.94 13.49 11.15
C ILE A 221 -4.47 12.39 10.20
N TYR A 222 -4.51 11.12 10.61
CA TYR A 222 -4.14 9.99 9.76
C TYR A 222 -4.98 9.92 8.49
N LYS A 223 -6.29 10.15 8.60
CA LYS A 223 -7.20 10.25 7.45
C LYS A 223 -6.78 11.37 6.50
N PHE A 224 -6.50 12.57 7.00
CA PHE A 224 -6.08 13.69 6.17
C PHE A 224 -4.74 13.43 5.47
N GLU A 225 -3.76 12.87 6.17
CA GLU A 225 -2.47 12.50 5.59
C GLU A 225 -2.61 11.44 4.49
N LEU A 226 -3.43 10.42 4.75
CA LEU A 226 -3.70 9.37 3.78
C LEU A 226 -4.37 9.94 2.53
N LEU A 227 -5.41 10.77 2.70
CA LEU A 227 -6.10 11.42 1.59
C LEU A 227 -5.18 12.37 0.83
N HIS A 228 -4.31 13.13 1.52
CA HIS A 228 -3.35 14.02 0.89
C HIS A 228 -2.37 13.29 -0.04
N VAL A 229 -1.87 12.12 0.37
CA VAL A 229 -1.01 11.30 -0.49
C VAL A 229 -1.75 10.84 -1.74
N LEU A 230 -3.03 10.47 -1.59
CA LEU A 230 -3.87 9.96 -2.67
C LEU A 230 -4.30 11.06 -3.65
N THR A 231 -4.62 12.27 -3.18
CA THR A 231 -4.95 13.40 -4.05
C THR A 231 -3.77 13.86 -4.89
N GLY A 232 -2.53 13.61 -4.45
CA GLY A 232 -1.32 13.80 -5.24
C GLY A 232 -1.07 12.73 -6.32
N HIS A 233 -2.02 11.84 -6.62
CA HIS A 233 -1.90 10.86 -7.70
C HIS A 233 -2.21 11.50 -9.05
N GLU A 234 -1.40 11.14 -10.06
CA GLU A 234 -1.33 11.77 -11.40
C GLU A 234 -2.68 11.85 -12.13
N HIS A 235 -3.69 11.12 -11.66
CA HIS A 235 -5.03 11.07 -12.25
C HIS A 235 -6.11 11.79 -11.44
N TRP A 236 -5.79 12.52 -10.37
CA TRP A 236 -6.79 13.25 -9.57
C TRP A 236 -7.02 14.68 -10.05
N ILE A 237 -6.10 15.24 -10.86
CA ILE A 237 -6.27 16.54 -11.51
C ILE A 237 -7.26 16.48 -12.71
N PRO A 238 -7.38 15.38 -13.49
CA PRO A 238 -8.41 15.26 -14.53
C PRO A 238 -9.66 14.46 -14.11
N LEU A 239 -10.11 14.51 -12.85
CA LEU A 239 -11.30 13.75 -12.42
C LEU A 239 -12.34 14.52 -11.60
N CYS A 240 -12.36 15.86 -11.61
CA CYS A 240 -13.39 16.62 -10.88
C CYS A 240 -13.81 17.95 -11.55
N LEU A 241 -14.26 17.90 -12.80
CA LEU A 241 -15.45 18.68 -13.24
C LEU A 241 -16.04 17.96 -14.46
N PRO A 242 -17.35 17.66 -14.50
CA PRO A 242 -18.00 17.43 -15.78
C PRO A 242 -17.81 18.69 -16.62
N LEU A 243 -16.87 18.66 -17.55
CA LEU A 243 -16.81 19.64 -18.64
C LEU A 243 -17.99 19.31 -19.53
N LEU A 244 -19.10 20.02 -19.35
CA LEU A 244 -20.17 20.04 -20.33
C LEU A 244 -19.58 20.65 -21.59
N THR A 245 -19.35 19.83 -22.62
CA THR A 245 -18.94 20.29 -23.94
C THR A 245 -20.13 20.26 -24.86
N ASP A 246 -20.32 21.30 -25.68
CA ASP A 246 -21.30 21.26 -26.76
C ASP A 246 -20.91 20.24 -27.85
N LYS A 247 -21.79 20.04 -28.84
CA LYS A 247 -21.54 19.18 -30.01
C LYS A 247 -20.34 19.60 -30.88
N TYR A 248 -19.74 20.75 -30.60
CA TYR A 248 -18.58 21.31 -31.30
C TYR A 248 -17.31 21.30 -30.41
N GLY A 249 -17.37 20.74 -29.20
CA GLY A 249 -16.23 20.61 -28.29
C GLY A 249 -15.96 21.85 -27.43
N ASN A 250 -16.86 22.82 -27.37
CA ASN A 250 -16.71 24.03 -26.56
C ASN A 250 -17.16 23.81 -25.12
N VAL A 251 -16.38 24.28 -24.15
CA VAL A 251 -16.70 24.19 -22.72
C VAL A 251 -17.86 25.13 -22.37
N MET A 252 -19.01 24.57 -21.97
CA MET A 252 -20.19 25.29 -21.51
C MET A 252 -19.95 25.80 -20.08
N ARG A 253 -20.01 27.13 -19.89
CA ARG A 253 -19.95 27.78 -18.58
C ARG A 253 -21.37 28.02 -18.07
N GLY A 254 -21.59 27.84 -16.77
CA GLY A 254 -22.90 27.62 -16.12
C GLY A 254 -23.98 28.71 -16.27
N ASP A 255 -23.73 29.78 -17.01
CA ASP A 255 -24.67 30.90 -17.19
C ASP A 255 -25.76 30.59 -18.24
N SER A 256 -25.70 29.42 -18.91
CA SER A 256 -26.61 29.06 -20.00
C SER A 256 -27.36 27.74 -19.82
N ILE A 257 -27.53 27.24 -18.59
CA ILE A 257 -28.26 25.98 -18.34
C ILE A 257 -29.76 26.28 -18.24
N ILE A 258 -30.43 26.38 -19.38
CA ILE A 258 -31.89 26.23 -19.46
C ILE A 258 -32.16 24.74 -19.68
N PHE A 259 -32.80 24.09 -18.71
CA PHE A 259 -33.18 22.68 -18.79
C PHE A 259 -34.47 22.54 -19.60
N ASP A 260 -34.37 22.65 -20.92
CA ASP A 260 -35.45 22.23 -21.81
C ASP A 260 -35.22 20.76 -22.19
N GLY A 261 -36.04 19.91 -21.59
CA GLY A 261 -36.02 18.48 -21.81
C GLY A 261 -36.40 18.14 -23.25
N LEU A 262 -35.50 17.48 -23.98
CA LEU A 262 -35.78 16.48 -25.02
C LEU A 262 -34.46 15.95 -25.61
N SER A 263 -34.02 14.77 -25.16
CA SER A 263 -33.17 13.83 -25.91
C SER A 263 -32.84 12.62 -25.04
N SER A 264 -33.39 11.46 -25.38
CA SER A 264 -33.19 10.19 -24.71
C SER A 264 -31.82 9.57 -25.02
N GLN A 265 -30.78 9.96 -24.29
CA GLN A 265 -29.64 9.07 -24.09
C GLN A 265 -29.76 8.46 -22.70
N LYS A 266 -30.18 7.18 -22.62
CA LYS A 266 -30.10 6.39 -21.39
C LYS A 266 -28.63 6.25 -21.01
N PRO A 267 -28.13 6.88 -19.93
CA PRO A 267 -26.82 6.55 -19.41
C PRO A 267 -26.94 5.20 -18.71
N THR A 268 -26.07 4.25 -19.04
CA THR A 268 -25.96 2.99 -18.30
C THR A 268 -25.65 3.29 -16.83
N VAL A 269 -26.62 3.03 -15.96
CA VAL A 269 -26.69 3.46 -14.54
C VAL A 269 -25.64 2.80 -13.61
N LYS A 270 -24.66 2.04 -14.12
CA LYS A 270 -23.87 1.14 -13.26
C LYS A 270 -22.68 1.76 -12.50
N ASN A 271 -22.27 3.02 -12.77
CA ASN A 271 -21.05 3.60 -12.19
C ASN A 271 -21.23 4.89 -11.37
N TRP A 272 -22.46 5.38 -11.21
CA TRP A 272 -22.71 6.66 -10.54
C TRP A 272 -22.46 6.64 -9.03
N ARG A 273 -22.67 5.50 -8.37
CA ARG A 273 -22.47 5.38 -6.91
C ARG A 273 -20.99 5.54 -6.50
N CYS A 274 -20.04 5.03 -7.28
CA CYS A 274 -18.62 5.18 -6.98
C CYS A 274 -18.14 6.63 -7.18
N TRP A 275 -18.66 7.29 -8.22
CA TRP A 275 -18.38 8.70 -8.48
C TRP A 275 -19.04 9.61 -7.45
N TRP A 276 -20.23 9.26 -6.97
CA TRP A 276 -20.87 9.94 -5.84
C TRP A 276 -20.10 9.76 -4.53
N ILE A 277 -19.59 8.57 -4.23
CA ILE A 277 -18.78 8.34 -3.02
C ILE A 277 -17.45 9.10 -3.11
N LEU A 278 -16.80 9.14 -4.27
CA LEU A 278 -15.59 9.96 -4.50
C LEU A 278 -15.88 11.45 -4.44
N PHE A 279 -16.97 11.91 -5.08
CA PHE A 279 -17.41 13.30 -4.98
C PHE A 279 -17.78 13.64 -3.54
N GLN A 280 -18.40 12.75 -2.77
CA GLN A 280 -18.73 13.01 -1.37
C GLN A 280 -17.50 12.93 -0.45
N ILE A 281 -16.53 12.05 -0.72
CA ILE A 281 -15.27 12.01 0.05
C ILE A 281 -14.37 13.20 -0.28
N ILE A 282 -14.37 13.68 -1.54
CA ILE A 282 -13.53 14.81 -1.96
C ILE A 282 -14.27 16.13 -1.69
N PHE A 283 -15.48 16.33 -2.21
CA PHE A 283 -16.24 17.58 -2.07
C PHE A 283 -16.62 17.84 -0.61
N THR A 284 -17.15 16.87 0.13
CA THR A 284 -17.58 17.11 1.53
C THR A 284 -16.39 17.35 2.46
N TYR A 285 -15.22 16.73 2.23
CA TYR A 285 -14.08 16.83 3.14
C TYR A 285 -13.02 17.86 2.69
N PHE A 286 -12.90 18.15 1.40
CA PHE A 286 -12.04 19.22 0.87
C PHE A 286 -12.67 20.60 1.12
N LEU A 287 -13.99 20.78 0.92
CA LEU A 287 -14.67 22.03 1.30
C LEU A 287 -14.78 22.21 2.82
N ALA A 288 -14.99 21.15 3.59
CA ALA A 288 -14.95 21.26 5.05
C ALA A 288 -13.57 21.69 5.57
N SER A 289 -12.49 21.30 4.90
CA SER A 289 -11.12 21.73 5.25
C SER A 289 -10.81 23.17 4.81
N LEU A 290 -11.50 23.71 3.79
CA LEU A 290 -11.39 25.11 3.38
C LEU A 290 -12.25 26.06 4.22
N CYS A 291 -13.34 25.58 4.83
CA CYS A 291 -14.18 26.36 5.75
C CYS A 291 -13.66 26.41 7.20
N LEU A 292 -12.58 25.69 7.53
CA LEU A 292 -11.98 25.62 8.87
C LEU A 292 -10.58 26.29 8.96
N THR A 293 -10.21 27.05 7.93
CA THR A 293 -9.11 28.03 7.93
C THR A 293 -9.69 29.42 7.74
#